data_AF-A0A2A8HGP9-F1
#
_entry.id   AF-A0A2A8HGP9-F1
#
_cell.length_a   1.000
_cell.length_b   1.000
_cell.length_c   1.000
_cell.angle_alpha   90.00
_cell.angle_beta   90.00
_cell.angle_gamma   90.00
#
_symmetry.space_group_name_H-M   'P 1'
#
loop_
_entity.id
_entity.type
_entity.pdbx_description
1 polymer ?
#
loop_
_entity_poly.entity_id
_entity_poly.type
_entity_poly.pdbx_seq_one_letter_code
_entity_poly.pdbx_strand_id
1 'polypeptide(L)'
;MNIKEVSKAVQAIRLAGNEKGLISIRGNEVCLNNETFESVLGENRIRPNIINRDSEEYPYEVSFISDNVIYWSLYTSERMEEKIEWIPNSRKLNGSRESSGFSFK
;
A
#
# COMPACT_ATOMS: atom_id res chain seq x y z
N MET A 1 -14.71 21.12 16.07
CA MET A 1 -14.71 19.67 16.34
C MET A 1 -14.36 19.45 17.81
N ASN A 2 -15.19 18.73 18.56
CA ASN A 2 -15.00 18.44 19.98
C ASN A 2 -14.56 16.98 20.23
N ILE A 3 -14.11 16.65 21.45
CA ILE A 3 -13.60 15.32 21.78
C ILE A 3 -14.62 14.18 21.58
N LYS A 4 -15.93 14.45 21.73
CA LYS A 4 -16.99 13.45 21.50
C LYS A 4 -17.15 13.17 20.01
N GLU A 5 -17.06 14.19 19.17
CA GLU A 5 -17.09 14.04 17.70
C GLU A 5 -15.87 13.25 17.21
N VAL A 6 -14.68 13.57 17.73
CA VAL A 6 -13.45 12.80 17.43
C VAL A 6 -13.59 11.34 17.86
N SER A 7 -14.12 11.09 19.07
CA SER A 7 -14.32 9.72 19.56
C SER A 7 -15.30 8.91 18.71
N LYS A 8 -16.35 9.54 18.18
CA LYS A 8 -17.30 8.88 17.26
C LYS A 8 -16.64 8.51 15.94
N ALA A 9 -15.84 9.41 15.37
CA ALA A 9 -15.10 9.13 14.13
C ALA A 9 -14.12 7.97 14.32
N VAL A 10 -13.39 7.94 15.44
CA VAL A 10 -12.46 6.83 15.77
C VAL A 10 -13.20 5.51 15.94
N GLN A 11 -14.37 5.49 16.60
CA GLN A 11 -15.18 4.27 16.73
C GLN A 11 -15.71 3.78 15.38
N ALA A 12 -16.17 4.69 14.52
CA ALA A 12 -16.62 4.33 13.17
C ALA A 12 -15.48 3.73 12.33
N ILE A 13 -14.28 4.29 12.42
CA ILE A 13 -13.07 3.74 11.78
C ILE A 13 -12.74 2.36 12.34
N ARG A 14 -12.77 2.16 13.67
CA ARG A 14 -12.49 0.85 14.28
C ARG A 14 -13.50 -0.22 13.86
N LEU A 15 -14.78 0.12 13.79
CA LEU A 15 -15.82 -0.79 13.29
C LEU A 15 -15.58 -1.15 11.82
N ALA A 16 -15.28 -0.15 10.99
CA ALA A 16 -14.91 -0.37 9.59
C ALA A 16 -13.60 -1.16 9.44
N GLY A 17 -12.65 -1.01 10.34
CA GLY A 17 -11.39 -1.76 10.34
C GLY A 17 -11.56 -3.24 10.66
N ASN A 18 -12.41 -3.56 11.63
CA ASN A 18 -12.70 -4.94 12.01
C ASN A 18 -13.50 -5.69 10.93
N GLU A 19 -14.41 -5.01 10.22
CA GLU A 19 -15.30 -5.66 9.25
C GLU A 19 -14.85 -5.52 7.78
N LYS A 20 -14.11 -4.45 7.44
CA LYS A 20 -13.85 -4.05 6.05
C LYS A 20 -12.38 -3.72 5.78
N GLY A 21 -11.48 -4.02 6.70
CA GLY A 21 -10.03 -3.88 6.52
C GLY A 21 -9.50 -2.45 6.42
N LEU A 22 -10.26 -1.44 6.88
CA LEU A 22 -9.80 -0.05 6.96
C LEU A 22 -8.97 0.18 8.23
N ILE A 23 -7.66 0.40 8.07
CA ILE A 23 -6.74 0.57 9.21
C ILE A 23 -6.70 2.03 9.68
N SER A 24 -6.59 2.98 8.75
CA SER A 24 -6.42 4.40 9.09
C SER A 24 -6.82 5.32 7.95
N ILE A 25 -7.19 6.57 8.28
CA ILE A 25 -7.43 7.65 7.31
C ILE A 25 -6.65 8.88 7.76
N ARG A 26 -5.85 9.45 6.87
CA ARG A 26 -5.07 10.67 7.11
C ARG A 26 -5.18 11.62 5.92
N GLY A 27 -5.97 12.68 6.05
CA GLY A 27 -6.23 13.56 4.92
C GLY A 27 -6.93 12.80 3.79
N ASN A 28 -6.31 12.75 2.60
CA ASN A 28 -6.78 11.96 1.46
C ASN A 28 -6.11 10.57 1.36
N GLU A 29 -5.37 10.14 2.38
CA GLU A 29 -4.74 8.84 2.44
C GLU A 29 -5.59 7.84 3.23
N VAL A 30 -5.78 6.64 2.68
CA VAL A 30 -6.50 5.54 3.30
C VAL A 30 -5.56 4.34 3.39
N CYS A 31 -5.25 3.97 4.62
CA CYS A 31 -4.50 2.75 4.94
C CYS A 31 -5.48 1.59 5.04
N LEU A 32 -5.25 0.56 4.24
CA LEU A 32 -6.03 -0.67 4.22
C LEU A 32 -5.15 -1.85 4.65
N ASN A 33 -5.76 -2.89 5.20
CA ASN A 33 -5.08 -4.18 5.30
C ASN A 33 -4.80 -4.73 3.90
N ASN A 34 -3.90 -5.69 3.80
CA ASN A 34 -3.46 -6.16 2.49
C ASN A 34 -4.60 -6.82 1.68
N GLU A 35 -5.51 -7.56 2.31
CA GLU A 35 -6.61 -8.27 1.62
C GLU A 35 -7.60 -7.29 0.95
N THR A 36 -8.03 -6.27 1.70
CA THR A 36 -8.89 -5.22 1.18
C THR A 36 -8.16 -4.38 0.15
N PHE A 37 -6.90 -4.03 0.40
CA PHE A 37 -6.09 -3.29 -0.57
C PHE A 37 -5.97 -4.04 -1.90
N GLU A 38 -5.65 -5.33 -1.87
CA GLU A 38 -5.51 -6.18 -3.07
C GLU A 38 -6.82 -6.29 -3.85
N SER A 39 -7.95 -6.43 -3.14
CA SER A 39 -9.28 -6.50 -3.76
C SER A 39 -9.61 -5.20 -4.50
N VAL A 40 -9.44 -4.04 -3.84
CA VAL A 40 -9.71 -2.73 -4.45
C VAL A 40 -8.74 -2.44 -5.59
N LEU A 41 -7.46 -2.81 -5.46
CA LEU A 41 -6.47 -2.67 -6.52
C LEU A 41 -6.87 -3.49 -7.77
N GLY A 42 -7.35 -4.72 -7.58
CA GLY A 42 -7.82 -5.60 -8.65
C GLY A 42 -9.04 -5.06 -9.39
N GLU A 43 -10.00 -4.46 -8.68
CA GLU A 43 -11.19 -3.81 -9.26
C GLU A 43 -10.81 -2.61 -10.13
N ASN A 44 -9.88 -1.78 -9.66
CA ASN A 44 -9.46 -0.57 -10.36
C ASN A 44 -8.51 -0.86 -11.54
N ARG A 45 -7.89 -2.05 -11.59
CA ARG A 45 -6.88 -2.45 -12.61
C ARG A 45 -5.75 -1.43 -12.77
N ILE A 46 -5.43 -0.71 -11.68
CA ILE A 46 -4.37 0.28 -11.65
C ILE A 46 -3.05 -0.43 -11.34
N ARG A 47 -1.97 0.00 -11.99
CA ARG A 47 -0.63 -0.44 -11.60
C ARG A 47 -0.22 0.31 -10.32
N PRO A 48 0.04 -0.39 -9.21
CA PRO A 48 0.44 0.29 -7.98
C PRO A 48 1.89 0.78 -8.05
N ASN A 49 2.18 1.79 -7.24
CA ASN A 49 3.53 2.17 -6.87
C ASN A 49 4.01 1.29 -5.72
N ILE A 50 5.27 0.84 -5.79
CA ILE A 50 5.92 0.07 -4.73
C ILE A 50 7.11 0.90 -4.24
N ILE A 51 7.13 1.20 -2.96
CA ILE A 51 8.15 2.03 -2.32
C ILE A 51 8.84 1.19 -1.24
N ASN A 52 10.18 1.19 -1.27
CA ASN A 52 10.97 0.56 -0.23
C ASN A 52 11.02 1.48 1.00
N ARG A 53 10.82 0.90 2.18
CA ARG A 53 10.84 1.56 3.48
C ARG A 53 12.01 1.06 4.31
N ASP A 54 12.49 1.92 5.20
CA ASP A 54 13.49 1.58 6.20
C ASP A 54 12.81 0.91 7.40
N SER A 55 12.32 -0.31 7.18
CA SER A 55 11.63 -1.13 8.19
C SER A 55 11.89 -2.60 7.91
N GLU A 56 12.36 -3.34 8.91
CA GLU A 56 12.58 -4.80 8.79
C GLU A 56 11.28 -5.59 8.70
N GLU A 57 10.25 -5.20 9.46
CA GLU A 57 8.96 -5.92 9.50
C GLU A 57 8.11 -5.65 8.26
N TYR A 58 7.97 -4.37 7.89
CA TYR A 58 7.23 -3.93 6.70
C TYR A 58 8.12 -3.11 5.74
N PRO A 59 9.02 -3.77 5.00
CA PRO A 59 9.97 -3.10 4.11
C PRO A 59 9.33 -2.50 2.86
N TYR A 60 8.07 -2.82 2.57
CA TYR A 60 7.39 -2.35 1.37
C TYR A 60 6.11 -1.59 1.70
N GLU A 61 5.90 -0.48 0.99
CA GLU A 61 4.62 0.19 0.90
C GLU A 61 4.12 0.11 -0.54
N VAL A 62 2.87 -0.29 -0.69
CA VAL A 62 2.21 -0.39 -1.98
C VAL A 62 1.06 0.59 -2.00
N SER A 63 0.99 1.44 -3.01
CA SER A 63 -0.02 2.49 -3.10
C SER A 63 -0.53 2.72 -4.51
N PHE A 64 -1.76 3.25 -4.62
CA PHE A 64 -2.31 3.75 -5.87
C PHE A 64 -3.26 4.92 -5.60
N ILE A 65 -3.52 5.71 -6.63
CA ILE A 65 -4.41 6.87 -6.55
C ILE A 65 -5.66 6.56 -7.35
N SER A 66 -6.83 6.73 -6.74
CA SER A 66 -8.13 6.66 -7.41
C SER A 66 -9.04 7.75 -6.84
N ASP A 67 -9.77 8.47 -7.70
CA ASP A 67 -10.67 9.57 -7.32
C ASP A 67 -10.06 10.59 -6.33
N ASN A 68 -8.80 10.97 -6.55
CA ASN A 68 -8.04 11.90 -5.70
C ASN A 68 -7.78 11.41 -4.26
N VAL A 69 -8.01 10.12 -4.00
CA VAL A 69 -7.70 9.40 -2.76
C VAL A 69 -6.48 8.51 -2.99
N ILE A 70 -5.55 8.52 -2.03
CA ILE A 70 -4.37 7.65 -2.03
C ILE A 70 -4.69 6.43 -1.17
N TYR A 71 -4.78 5.27 -1.79
CA TYR A 71 -4.90 4.00 -1.07
C TYR A 71 -3.51 3.42 -0.88
N TRP A 72 -3.21 2.94 0.32
CA TRP A 72 -1.92 2.31 0.59
C TRP A 72 -2.03 1.17 1.60
N SER A 73 -1.05 0.26 1.55
CA SER A 73 -0.90 -0.83 2.49
C SER A 73 0.57 -1.22 2.65
N LEU A 74 0.91 -1.78 3.80
CA LEU A 74 2.27 -2.18 4.16
C LEU A 74 2.44 -3.68 3.99
N TYR A 75 3.54 -4.08 3.38
CA TYR A 75 3.83 -5.47 3.04
C TYR A 75 5.11 -5.93 3.72
N THR A 76 5.06 -7.16 4.23
CA THR A 76 6.23 -7.94 4.60
C THR A 76 6.94 -8.42 3.33
N SER A 77 8.20 -8.83 3.43
CA SER A 77 8.91 -9.44 2.29
C SER A 77 8.23 -10.69 1.78
N GLU A 78 7.79 -11.57 2.69
CA GLU A 78 7.07 -12.80 2.36
C GLU A 78 5.82 -12.53 1.52
N ARG A 79 4.96 -11.61 1.97
CA ARG A 79 3.72 -11.28 1.27
C ARG A 79 3.98 -10.59 -0.07
N MET A 80 5.07 -9.83 -0.18
CA MET A 80 5.44 -9.19 -1.44
C MET A 80 5.95 -10.21 -2.45
N GLU A 81 6.76 -11.19 -2.04
CA GLU A 81 7.26 -12.28 -2.88
C GLU A 81 6.12 -13.15 -3.45
N GLU A 82 5.13 -13.50 -2.64
CA GLU A 82 3.94 -14.25 -3.07
C GLU A 82 3.13 -13.54 -4.17
N LYS A 83 3.23 -12.20 -4.26
CA LYS A 83 2.36 -11.36 -5.11
C LYS A 83 3.06 -10.71 -6.29
N ILE A 84 4.36 -10.91 -6.47
CA ILE A 84 5.08 -10.54 -7.71
C ILE A 84 4.44 -11.21 -8.93
N GLU A 85 3.66 -12.28 -8.78
CA GLU A 85 2.93 -12.92 -9.89
C GLU A 85 1.55 -12.30 -10.20
N TRP A 86 0.92 -11.59 -9.25
CA TRP A 86 -0.43 -11.04 -9.39
C TRP A 86 -0.47 -9.61 -9.94
N ILE A 87 0.60 -8.83 -9.76
CA ILE A 87 0.65 -7.43 -10.22
C ILE A 87 0.71 -7.44 -11.76
N PRO A 88 -0.29 -6.90 -12.48
CA PRO A 88 -0.20 -6.84 -13.93
C PRO A 88 1.04 -6.01 -14.31
N ASN A 89 1.96 -6.63 -15.06
CA ASN A 89 3.21 -6.04 -15.54
C ASN A 89 4.35 -5.90 -14.50
N SER A 90 4.34 -6.67 -13.40
CA SER A 90 5.54 -6.90 -12.58
C SER A 90 6.57 -7.70 -13.39
N ARG A 91 7.58 -7.02 -13.93
CA ARG A 91 8.80 -7.74 -14.30
C ARG A 91 9.37 -8.30 -13.00
N LYS A 92 9.67 -9.61 -12.98
CA LYS A 92 10.42 -10.26 -11.90
C LYS A 92 11.56 -9.33 -11.47
N LEU A 93 11.56 -8.89 -10.21
CA LEU A 93 12.68 -8.20 -9.59
C LEU A 93 13.80 -9.23 -9.35
N ASN A 94 14.33 -9.81 -10.42
CA ASN A 94 15.51 -10.65 -10.37
C ASN A 94 16.70 -9.86 -10.90
N GLY A 95 17.68 -9.68 -10.03
CA GLY A 95 19.07 -9.51 -10.41
C GLY A 95 19.59 -8.08 -10.36
N SER A 96 20.38 -7.82 -9.33
CA SER A 96 21.57 -6.97 -9.38
C SER A 96 21.37 -5.52 -9.84
N ARG A 97 21.39 -4.61 -8.87
CA ARG A 97 21.78 -3.21 -9.11
C ARG A 97 23.27 -3.20 -9.52
N GLU A 98 23.58 -3.58 -10.75
CA GLU A 98 24.85 -3.17 -11.34
C GLU A 98 24.79 -1.66 -11.54
N SER A 99 25.71 -0.97 -10.88
CA SER A 99 25.93 0.46 -11.07
C SER A 99 26.15 0.72 -12.55
N SER A 100 25.22 1.42 -13.21
CA SER A 100 25.48 2.00 -14.51
C SER A 100 26.58 3.04 -14.35
N GLY A 101 27.82 2.61 -14.58
CA GLY A 101 28.97 3.47 -14.74
C GLY A 101 28.71 4.42 -15.91
N PHE A 102 28.39 5.66 -15.60
CA PHE A 102 28.48 6.76 -16.55
C PHE A 102 29.96 6.95 -16.91
N SER A 103 30.38 6.37 -18.04
CA SER A 103 31.63 6.74 -18.68
C SER A 103 31.28 7.78 -19.75
N PHE A 104 31.54 9.05 -19.44
CA PHE A 104 31.57 10.10 -20.45
C PHE A 104 32.89 9.97 -21.22
N LYS A 105 32.80 9.75 -22.54
CA LYS A 105 33.91 10.00 -23.46
C LYS A 105 33.38 10.62 -24.74
#